data_AF-A0A932GCW5-F1
#
_entry.id   AF-A0A932GCW5-F1
#
_cell.length_a   1.000
_cell.length_b   1.000
_cell.length_c   1.000
_cell.angle_alpha   90.00
_cell.angle_beta   90.00
_cell.angle_gamma   90.00
#
_symmetry.space_group_name_H-M   'P 1'
#
loop_
_entity.id
_entity.type
_entity.pdbx_description
1 polymer ?
#
loop_
_entity_poly.entity_id
_entity_poly.type
_entity_poly.pdbx_seq_one_letter_code
_entity_poly.pdbx_strand_id
1 'polypeptide(L)' 'VQPPTPAWGSMLADSRAYLRYYPHLTVVPGVMITLTVIAFNLVGDGLRDALDPRLGKDR' A
#
# COMPACT_ATOMS: atom_id res chain seq x y z
N VAL A 1 -28.99 8.38 -1.08
CA VAL A 1 -27.87 7.66 -0.44
C VAL A 1 -26.62 8.48 -0.67
N GLN A 2 -25.91 8.90 0.39
CA GLN A 2 -24.63 9.60 0.23
C GLN A 2 -23.67 8.67 -0.55
N PRO A 3 -22.90 9.19 -1.53
CA PRO A 3 -21.87 8.38 -2.17
C PRO A 3 -20.93 7.86 -1.06
N PRO A 4 -20.51 6.59 -1.11
CA PRO A 4 -19.49 6.12 -0.19
C PRO A 4 -18.28 7.04 -0.30
N THR A 5 -17.69 7.41 0.84
CA THR A 5 -16.41 8.10 0.84
C THR A 5 -15.43 7.29 -0.01
N PRO A 6 -14.74 7.92 -0.98
CA PRO A 6 -13.86 7.20 -1.89
C PRO A 6 -12.68 6.65 -1.10
N ALA A 7 -12.75 5.35 -0.79
CA ALA A 7 -11.66 4.60 -0.20
C ALA A 7 -11.05 3.70 -1.28
N TRP A 8 -9.72 3.64 -1.36
CA TRP A 8 -9.05 2.88 -2.42
C TRP A 8 -9.46 1.39 -2.44
N GLY A 9 -9.78 0.81 -1.28
CA GLY A 9 -10.29 -0.56 -1.17
C GLY A 9 -11.68 -0.76 -1.79
N SER A 10 -12.63 0.17 -1.56
CA SER A 10 -13.95 0.08 -2.19
C SER A 10 -13.88 0.36 -3.69
N MET A 11 -13.02 1.28 -4.12
CA MET A 11 -12.76 1.54 -5.55
C MET A 11 -12.22 0.30 -6.28
N LEU A 12 -11.37 -0.52 -5.64
CA LEU A 12 -10.94 -1.80 -6.20
C LEU A 12 -12.07 -2.83 -6.30
N ALA A 13 -12.95 -2.89 -5.31
CA ALA A 13 -14.10 -3.79 -5.34
C ALA A 13 -15.08 -3.42 -6.47
N ASP A 14 -15.37 -2.12 -6.61
CA ASP A 14 -16.31 -1.60 -7.61
C ASP A 14 -15.74 -1.67 -9.04
N SER A 15 -14.42 -1.48 -9.20
CA SER A 15 -13.76 -1.51 -10.52
C SER A 15 -13.67 -2.90 -11.15
N ARG A 16 -13.92 -3.99 -10.40
CA ARG A 16 -13.93 -5.35 -10.95
C ARG A 16 -14.89 -5.53 -12.13
N ALA A 17 -16.05 -4.87 -12.10
CA ALA A 17 -17.02 -4.93 -13.20
C ALA A 17 -16.51 -4.26 -14.49
N TYR A 18 -15.56 -3.34 -14.36
CA TYR A 18 -15.06 -2.51 -15.45
C TYR A 18 -13.67 -2.94 -15.95
N LEU A 19 -13.10 -4.01 -15.40
CA LEU A 19 -11.72 -4.44 -15.66
C LEU A 19 -11.39 -4.58 -17.16
N ARG A 20 -12.36 -5.05 -17.95
CA ARG A 20 -12.21 -5.29 -19.39
C ARG A 20 -12.17 -4.02 -20.23
N TYR A 21 -12.86 -2.96 -19.80
CA TYR A 21 -13.06 -1.74 -20.59
C TYR A 21 -12.28 -0.55 -20.03
N TYR A 22 -12.13 -0.49 -18.70
CA TYR A 22 -11.48 0.59 -17.98
C TYR A 22 -10.51 0.04 -16.93
N PRO A 23 -9.42 -0.64 -17.35
CA PRO A 23 -8.47 -1.28 -16.43
C PRO A 23 -7.78 -0.28 -15.49
N HIS A 24 -7.66 1.00 -15.90
CA HIS A 24 -7.07 2.04 -15.07
C HIS A 24 -7.82 2.27 -13.74
N LEU A 25 -9.14 2.00 -13.70
CA LEU A 25 -9.95 2.13 -12.48
C LEU A 25 -9.52 1.14 -11.39
N THR A 26 -8.90 0.02 -11.78
CA THR A 26 -8.34 -0.97 -10.84
C THR A 26 -6.86 -0.71 -10.59
N VAL A 27 -6.10 -0.36 -11.63
CA VAL A 27 -4.64 -0.17 -11.52
C VAL A 27 -4.29 0.99 -10.59
N VAL A 28 -4.96 2.13 -10.70
CA VAL A 28 -4.65 3.32 -9.88
C VAL A 28 -4.77 3.05 -8.37
N PRO A 29 -5.92 2.62 -7.84
CA PRO A 29 -6.04 2.33 -6.41
C PRO A 29 -5.16 1.14 -5.98
N GLY A 30 -4.93 0.15 -6.87
CA GLY A 30 -4.01 -0.95 -6.62
C GLY A 30 -2.57 -0.47 -6.38
N VAL A 31 -2.05 0.37 -7.27
CA VAL A 31 -0.69 0.93 -7.18
C VAL A 31 -0.54 1.78 -5.92
N MET A 32 -1.54 2.61 -5.59
CA MET A 32 -1.50 3.44 -4.39
C MET A 32 -1.38 2.59 -3.12
N ILE A 33 -2.17 1.53 -2.99
CA ILE A 33 -2.07 0.60 -1.85
C ILE A 33 -0.70 -0.08 -1.82
N THR A 34 -0.20 -0.58 -2.95
CA THR A 34 1.11 -1.23 -3.01
C THR A 34 2.22 -0.28 -2.58
N LEU A 35 2.22 0.97 -3.05
CA LEU A 35 3.20 1.98 -2.65
C LEU A 35 3.12 2.27 -1.15
N THR A 36 1.92 2.40 -0.59
CA THR A 36 1.74 2.60 0.85
C THR A 36 2.32 1.43 1.65
N VAL A 37 2.03 0.18 1.24
CA VAL A 37 2.56 -1.01 1.91
C VAL A 37 4.08 -1.06 1.82
N ILE A 38 4.66 -0.78 0.65
CA ILE A 38 6.12 -0.73 0.47
C ILE A 38 6.72 0.35 1.37
N ALA A 39 6.16 1.56 1.39
CA ALA A 39 6.67 2.65 2.20
C ALA A 39 6.67 2.28 3.70
N PHE A 40 5.57 1.70 4.20
CA PHE A 40 5.50 1.27 5.59
C PHE A 40 6.44 0.11 5.91
N ASN A 41 6.60 -0.87 5.01
CA ASN A 41 7.56 -1.95 5.19
C ASN A 41 9.00 -1.40 5.24
N LEU A 42 9.38 -0.52 4.31
CA LEU A 42 10.71 0.09 4.28
C LEU A 42 10.98 0.95 5.51
N VAL A 43 10.00 1.72 5.98
CA VAL A 43 10.11 2.51 7.22
C VAL A 43 10.25 1.60 8.42
N GLY A 44 9.49 0.50 8.48
CA GLY A 44 9.58 -0.50 9.54
C GLY A 44 10.94 -1.19 9.58
N ASP A 45 11.46 -1.57 8.43
CA ASP A 45 12.79 -2.16 8.29
C ASP A 45 13.89 -1.16 8.66
N GLY A 46 13.81 0.09 8.18
CA GLY A 46 14.77 1.13 8.55
C GLY A 46 14.73 1.49 10.03
N LEU A 47 13.55 1.49 10.65
CA LEU A 47 13.39 1.69 12.10
C LEU A 47 13.95 0.49 12.88
N ARG A 48 13.72 -0.73 12.41
CA ARG A 48 14.29 -1.95 13.00
C ARG A 48 15.80 -1.92 12.97
N ASP A 49 16.40 -1.58 11.82
CA ASP A 49 17.85 -1.49 11.65
C ASP A 49 18.45 -0.39 12.55
N ALA A 50 17.77 0.74 12.70
CA ALA A 50 18.19 1.81 13.60
C ALA A 50 18.09 1.44 15.08
N LEU A 51 17.17 0.53 15.45
CA LEU A 51 16.94 0.09 16.82
C LEU A 51 17.65 -1.23 17.18
N ASP A 52 18.20 -1.98 16.22
CA ASP A 52 18.90 -3.24 16.47
C ASP A 52 20.33 -2.96 16.99
N PRO A 53 20.63 -3.20 18.29
CA PRO A 53 21.91 -2.83 18.91
C PRO A 53 23.06 -3.81 18.57
N ARG A 54 22.86 -4.72 17.61
CA ARG A 54 23.81 -5.80 17.28
C ARG A 54 25.08 -5.36 16.55
N LEU A 55 25.21 -4.10 16.13
CA LEU A 55 26.46 -3.58 15.56
C LEU A 55 27.58 -3.31 16.59
N GLY A 56 27.31 -3.43 17.90
CA GLY A 56 28.26 -3.04 18.96
C GLY A 56 28.98 -4.17 19.72
N LYS A 57 28.71 -5.45 19.44
CA LYS A 57 29.22 -6.56 20.27
C LYS A 57 30.00 -7.60 19.46
N ASP A 58 31.04 -7.17 18.76
CA ASP A 58 32.05 -8.10 18.21
C ASP A 58 33.46 -7.50 18.12
N ARG A 59 33.81 -6.62 19.07
CA ARG A 59 35.19 -6.27 19.42
C ARG A 59 35.32 -6.06 20.92
#